data_AF-A0A7C1HT27-F1
#
_entry.id   AF-A0A7C1HT27-F1
#
_cell.length_a   1.000
_cell.length_b   1.000
_cell.length_c   1.000
_cell.angle_alpha   90.00
_cell.angle_beta   90.00
_cell.angle_gamma   90.00
#
_symmetry.space_group_name_H-M   'P 1'
#
loop_
_entity.id
_entity.type
_entity.pdbx_description
1 polymer ?
#
loop_
_entity_poly.entity_id
_entity_poly.type
_entity_poly.pdbx_seq_one_letter_code
_entity_poly.pdbx_strand_id
1 'polypeptide(L)'
;MNLPNQLSLLRIFLTPVFVFLFFLDHRGYQIAAFAVFTIASITDWYDGYVARKLGEESLVGQFLDPLADKILVSSGLICFSVTGLVPAWMVLVIVVRDLLLTALRSYAILKGIPFKTNFFAKAKTTGQVIVIYFIFLFHLFAWNQPEPLPLILQKLKDWQISLVFMGLITGITVISGLIYLATNPPLLRRIAADIRRVMATILSV
;
A
#
# COMPACT_ATOMS: atom_id res chain seq x y z
N MET A 1 19.88 -6.39 -16.07
CA MET A 1 18.80 -5.97 -15.15
C MET A 1 18.35 -4.59 -15.61
N ASN A 2 17.05 -4.41 -15.85
CA ASN A 2 16.53 -3.16 -16.40
C ASN A 2 16.43 -2.10 -15.28
N LEU A 3 16.55 -0.81 -15.64
CA LEU A 3 16.45 0.34 -14.73
C LEU A 3 15.22 0.28 -13.80
N PRO A 4 14.00 -0.11 -14.25
CA PRO A 4 12.82 -0.20 -13.38
C PRO A 4 13.00 -1.24 -12.26
N ASN A 5 13.62 -2.37 -12.56
CA ASN A 5 13.82 -3.45 -11.59
C ASN A 5 14.80 -3.06 -10.48
N GLN A 6 15.79 -2.22 -10.80
CA GLN A 6 16.72 -1.67 -9.79
C GLN A 6 16.03 -0.68 -8.86
N LEU A 7 15.10 0.13 -9.38
CA LEU A 7 14.32 1.10 -8.60
C LEU A 7 13.33 0.40 -7.66
N SER A 8 12.68 -0.67 -8.11
CA SER A 8 11.82 -1.52 -7.26
C SER A 8 12.60 -2.23 -6.15
N LEU A 9 13.79 -2.75 -6.45
CA LEU A 9 14.68 -3.34 -5.43
C LEU A 9 15.16 -2.29 -4.42
N LEU A 10 15.51 -1.10 -4.90
CA LEU A 10 15.86 0.02 -4.03
C LEU A 10 14.72 0.34 -3.07
N ARG A 11 13.47 0.36 -3.55
CA ARG A 11 12.30 0.62 -2.70
C ARG A 11 12.07 -0.44 -1.63
N ILE A 12 12.24 -1.71 -1.99
CA ILE A 12 12.18 -2.83 -1.05
C ILE A 12 13.25 -2.66 0.03
N PHE A 13 14.44 -2.16 -0.32
CA PHE A 13 15.51 -1.87 0.63
C PHE A 13 15.27 -0.60 1.47
N LEU A 14 14.72 0.46 0.88
CA LEU A 14 14.39 1.71 1.57
C LEU A 14 13.23 1.54 2.56
N THR A 15 12.35 0.57 2.35
CA THR A 15 11.19 0.34 3.24
C THR A 15 11.61 -0.04 4.67
N PRO A 16 12.49 -1.05 4.90
CA PRO A 16 13.06 -1.31 6.22
C PRO A 16 13.79 -0.13 6.83
N VAL A 17 14.52 0.66 6.01
CA VAL A 17 15.21 1.86 6.49
C VAL A 17 14.21 2.89 7.01
N PHE A 18 13.12 3.12 6.27
CA PHE A 18 12.01 3.95 6.71
C PHE A 18 11.44 3.46 8.04
N VAL A 19 11.11 2.17 8.14
CA VAL A 19 10.54 1.57 9.37
C VAL A 19 11.49 1.76 10.55
N PHE A 20 12.77 1.48 10.36
CA PHE A 20 13.80 1.65 11.39
C PHE A 20 13.87 3.10 11.87
N LEU A 21 13.98 4.07 10.95
CA LEU A 21 14.04 5.48 11.29
C LEU A 21 12.76 5.98 11.98
N PHE A 22 11.59 5.46 11.58
CA PHE A 22 10.30 5.84 12.14
C PHE A 22 10.15 5.45 13.61
N PHE A 23 10.78 4.36 14.06
CA PHE A 23 10.71 3.94 15.46
C PHE A 23 11.77 4.57 16.36
N LEU A 24 12.71 5.34 15.80
CA LEU A 24 13.68 6.06 16.61
C LEU A 24 13.04 7.33 17.20
N ASP A 25 13.10 7.43 18.53
CA ASP A 25 12.49 8.51 19.33
C ASP A 25 13.32 9.81 19.27
N HIS A 26 13.53 10.33 18.06
CA HIS A 26 14.20 11.60 17.84
C HIS A 26 13.66 12.29 16.60
N ARG A 27 13.42 13.60 16.70
CA ARG A 27 12.86 14.41 15.62
C ARG A 27 13.64 14.29 14.31
N GLY A 28 14.98 14.28 14.40
CA GLY A 28 15.83 14.15 13.22
C GLY A 28 15.56 12.84 12.46
N TYR A 29 15.29 11.75 13.18
CA TYR A 29 14.96 10.46 12.57
C TYR A 29 13.54 10.43 12.02
N GLN A 30 12.57 11.11 12.64
CA GLN A 30 11.22 11.26 12.08
C GLN A 30 11.23 12.03 10.75
N ILE A 31 12.01 13.12 10.67
CA ILE A 31 12.18 13.88 9.42
C ILE A 31 12.88 13.02 8.38
N ALA A 32 13.92 12.27 8.77
CA ALA A 32 14.60 11.33 7.87
C ALA A 32 13.67 10.22 7.38
N ALA A 33 12.82 9.66 8.24
CA ALA A 33 11.83 8.64 7.90
C ALA A 33 10.83 9.19 6.88
N PHE A 34 10.34 10.43 7.08
CA PHE A 34 9.47 11.11 6.12
C PHE A 34 10.16 11.33 4.77
N ALA A 35 11.43 11.77 4.78
CA ALA A 35 12.20 11.95 3.56
C ALA A 35 12.41 10.63 2.81
N VAL A 36 12.78 9.55 3.52
CA VAL A 36 12.97 8.21 2.93
C VAL A 36 11.66 7.69 2.34
N PHE A 37 10.54 7.80 3.06
CA PHE A 37 9.23 7.42 2.56
C PHE A 37 8.83 8.20 1.30
N THR A 38 9.13 9.51 1.29
CA THR A 38 8.86 10.39 0.16
C THR A 38 9.68 10.01 -1.07
N ILE A 39 10.99 9.81 -0.89
CA ILE A 39 11.90 9.39 -1.97
C ILE A 39 11.44 8.05 -2.53
N ALA A 40 11.18 7.06 -1.66
CA ALA A 40 10.73 5.74 -2.06
C ALA A 40 9.40 5.77 -2.86
N SER A 41 8.47 6.64 -2.47
CA SER A 41 7.19 6.82 -3.18
C SER A 41 7.34 7.55 -4.52
N ILE A 42 8.22 8.55 -4.61
CA ILE A 42 8.48 9.27 -5.87
C ILE A 42 9.19 8.37 -6.87
N THR A 43 10.11 7.53 -6.39
CA THR A 43 10.82 6.56 -7.22
C THR A 43 9.86 5.60 -7.92
N ASP A 44 8.76 5.16 -7.28
CA ASP A 44 7.68 4.37 -7.90
C ASP A 44 6.97 5.09 -9.04
N TRP A 45 6.65 6.37 -8.82
CA TRP A 45 5.99 7.11 -9.88
C TRP A 45 6.90 7.31 -11.09
N TYR A 46 8.20 7.48 -10.84
CA TYR A 46 9.20 7.66 -11.89
C TYR A 46 9.51 6.36 -12.65
N ASP A 47 9.65 5.22 -11.97
CA ASP A 47 9.89 3.94 -12.65
C ASP A 47 8.71 3.53 -13.56
N GLY A 48 7.48 3.73 -13.10
CA GLY A 48 6.29 3.46 -13.89
C GLY A 48 6.12 4.39 -15.10
N TYR A 49 6.69 5.60 -15.04
CA TYR A 49 6.75 6.50 -16.19
C TYR A 49 7.82 6.06 -17.20
N VAL A 50 9.02 5.72 -16.72
CA VAL A 50 10.16 5.32 -17.57
C VAL A 50 9.91 3.97 -18.23
N ALA A 51 9.36 2.99 -17.50
CA ALA A 51 9.03 1.66 -18.04
C ALA A 51 8.02 1.75 -19.20
N ARG A 52 6.97 2.57 -19.06
CA ARG A 52 5.98 2.79 -20.12
C ARG A 52 6.55 3.49 -21.35
N LYS A 53 7.56 4.34 -21.16
CA LYS A 53 8.20 5.09 -22.25
C LYS A 53 9.24 4.24 -23.01
N LEU A 54 9.89 3.30 -22.33
CA LEU A 54 10.94 2.45 -22.91
C LEU A 54 10.42 1.12 -23.47
N GLY A 55 9.20 0.70 -23.13
CA GLY A 55 8.62 -0.57 -23.60
C GLY A 55 9.33 -1.83 -23.06
N GLU A 56 10.27 -1.64 -22.13
CA GLU A 56 11.14 -2.65 -21.55
C GLU A 56 10.52 -3.24 -20.27
N GLU A 57 9.42 -3.98 -20.43
CA GLU A 57 8.77 -4.67 -19.31
C GLU A 57 9.30 -6.10 -19.18
N SER A 58 10.11 -6.36 -18.16
CA SER A 58 10.49 -7.73 -17.78
C SER A 58 9.35 -8.41 -17.01
N LEU A 59 9.13 -9.71 -17.23
CA LEU A 59 8.13 -10.51 -16.48
C LEU A 59 8.32 -10.43 -14.95
N VAL A 60 9.58 -10.34 -14.51
CA VAL A 60 9.94 -10.21 -13.08
C VAL A 60 9.55 -8.83 -12.55
N GLY A 61 9.81 -7.75 -13.31
CA GLY A 61 9.42 -6.39 -12.94
C GLY A 61 7.89 -6.22 -12.84
N GLN A 62 7.13 -6.80 -13.79
CA GLN A 62 5.66 -6.76 -13.75
C GLN A 62 5.07 -7.36 -12.46
N PHE A 63 5.78 -8.29 -11.82
CA PHE A 63 5.39 -8.87 -10.54
C PHE A 63 5.95 -8.11 -9.34
N LEU A 64 7.23 -7.70 -9.39
CA LEU A 64 7.91 -7.02 -8.29
C LEU A 64 7.39 -5.59 -8.07
N ASP A 65 7.04 -4.84 -9.12
CA ASP A 65 6.64 -3.44 -8.99
C ASP A 65 5.35 -3.29 -8.16
N PRO A 66 4.24 -4.03 -8.45
CA PRO A 66 3.04 -3.96 -7.63
C PRO A 66 3.25 -4.50 -6.21
N LEU A 67 4.19 -5.43 -6.01
CA LEU A 67 4.52 -5.96 -4.70
C LEU A 67 5.27 -4.93 -3.85
N ALA A 68 6.29 -4.29 -4.43
CA ALA A 68 7.09 -3.26 -3.78
C ALA A 68 6.24 -2.04 -3.38
N ASP A 69 5.30 -1.61 -4.24
CA ASP A 69 4.30 -0.57 -3.90
C ASP A 69 3.51 -0.95 -2.64
N LYS A 70 2.95 -2.17 -2.60
CA LYS A 70 2.17 -2.60 -1.44
C LYS A 70 3.00 -2.76 -0.18
N ILE A 71 4.26 -3.17 -0.28
CA ILE A 71 5.15 -3.28 0.87
C ILE A 71 5.39 -1.91 1.50
N LEU A 72 5.72 -0.88 0.72
CA LEU A 72 5.98 0.47 1.23
C LEU A 72 4.74 1.06 1.91
N VAL A 73 3.59 1.04 1.21
CA VAL A 73 2.33 1.60 1.69
C VAL A 73 1.83 0.85 2.94
N SER A 74 1.92 -0.49 2.94
CA SER A 74 1.50 -1.30 4.09
C SER A 74 2.41 -1.05 5.29
N SER A 75 3.72 -0.94 5.08
CA SER A 75 4.68 -0.67 6.16
C SER A 75 4.39 0.69 6.81
N GLY A 76 4.09 1.73 6.04
CA GLY A 76 3.69 3.03 6.57
C GLY A 76 2.44 2.95 7.45
N LEU A 77 1.39 2.25 6.99
CA LEU A 77 0.17 2.06 7.78
C LEU A 77 0.40 1.23 9.06
N ILE A 78 1.24 0.19 8.98
CA ILE A 78 1.59 -0.63 10.14
C ILE A 78 2.34 0.21 11.17
N CYS A 79 3.32 1.01 10.75
CA CYS A 79 4.03 1.95 11.61
C CYS A 79 3.07 2.88 12.37
N PHE A 80 2.09 3.46 11.67
CA PHE A 80 1.06 4.30 12.30
C PHE A 80 0.14 3.53 13.23
N SER A 81 -0.12 2.26 12.95
CA SER A 81 -0.94 1.43 13.84
C SER A 81 -0.23 1.09 15.13
N VAL A 82 1.06 0.76 15.06
CA VAL A 82 1.88 0.42 16.23
C VAL A 82 2.02 1.63 17.16
N THR A 83 2.10 2.84 16.62
CA THR A 83 2.13 4.09 17.40
C THR A 83 0.76 4.60 17.84
N GLY A 84 -0.32 3.86 17.55
CA GLY A 84 -1.68 4.20 17.95
C GLY A 84 -2.33 5.33 17.16
N LEU A 85 -1.70 5.82 16.09
CA LEU A 85 -2.27 6.86 15.21
C LEU A 85 -3.45 6.35 14.39
N VAL A 86 -3.47 5.04 14.12
CA VAL A 86 -4.48 4.36 13.30
C VAL A 86 -4.90 3.03 13.97
N PRO A 87 -6.18 2.61 13.93
CA PRO A 87 -6.62 1.36 14.51
C PRO A 87 -6.10 0.17 13.68
N ALA A 88 -5.58 -0.83 14.39
CA ALA A 88 -5.02 -2.03 13.75
C ALA A 88 -6.01 -2.76 12.84
N TRP A 89 -7.30 -2.76 13.18
CA TRP A 89 -8.33 -3.42 12.37
C TRP A 89 -8.49 -2.77 10.99
N MET A 90 -8.37 -1.44 10.88
CA MET A 90 -8.45 -0.73 9.59
C MET A 90 -7.24 -1.07 8.72
N VAL A 91 -6.05 -1.06 9.32
CA VAL A 91 -4.81 -1.41 8.62
C VAL A 91 -4.85 -2.86 8.15
N LEU A 92 -5.28 -3.79 9.00
CA LEU A 92 -5.42 -5.20 8.64
C LEU A 92 -6.33 -5.39 7.43
N VAL A 93 -7.52 -4.77 7.44
CA VAL A 93 -8.47 -4.83 6.32
C VAL A 93 -7.84 -4.29 5.03
N ILE A 94 -7.16 -3.14 5.10
CA ILE A 94 -6.52 -2.52 3.93
C ILE A 94 -5.41 -3.40 3.38
N VAL A 95 -4.48 -3.86 4.23
CA VAL A 95 -3.29 -4.63 3.83
C VAL A 95 -3.70 -5.98 3.25
N VAL A 96 -4.55 -6.73 3.95
CA VAL A 96 -5.03 -8.04 3.49
C VAL A 96 -5.74 -7.89 2.15
N ARG A 97 -6.64 -6.92 2.02
CA ARG A 97 -7.37 -6.69 0.77
C ARG A 97 -6.42 -6.33 -0.37
N ASP A 98 -5.49 -5.41 -0.16
CA ASP A 98 -4.56 -4.96 -1.20
C ASP A 98 -3.65 -6.08 -1.67
N LEU A 99 -3.10 -6.89 -0.75
CA LEU A 99 -2.29 -8.05 -1.10
C LEU A 99 -3.09 -9.10 -1.88
N LEU A 100 -4.32 -9.39 -1.45
CA LEU A 100 -5.21 -10.33 -2.13
C LEU A 100 -5.52 -9.88 -3.57
N LEU A 101 -5.89 -8.62 -3.78
CA LEU A 101 -6.18 -8.12 -5.13
C LEU A 101 -4.93 -8.09 -6.01
N THR A 102 -3.78 -7.70 -5.47
CA THR A 102 -2.51 -7.74 -6.21
C THR A 102 -2.17 -9.17 -6.62
N ALA A 103 -2.32 -10.15 -5.72
CA ALA A 103 -2.10 -11.56 -6.04
C ALA A 103 -3.07 -12.08 -7.11
N LEU A 104 -4.37 -11.76 -7.00
CA LEU A 104 -5.38 -12.12 -8.00
C LEU A 104 -5.05 -11.53 -9.38
N ARG A 105 -4.58 -10.28 -9.42
CA ARG A 105 -4.19 -9.61 -10.66
C ARG A 105 -2.98 -10.28 -11.29
N SER A 106 -1.94 -10.55 -10.50
CA SER A 106 -0.73 -11.25 -10.97
C SER A 106 -1.08 -12.63 -11.50
N TYR A 107 -1.96 -13.37 -10.81
CA TYR A 107 -2.45 -14.67 -11.27
C TYR A 107 -3.17 -14.59 -12.63
N ALA A 108 -4.05 -13.61 -12.80
CA ALA A 108 -4.78 -13.41 -14.05
C ALA A 108 -3.84 -13.12 -15.23
N ILE A 109 -2.82 -12.28 -15.01
CA ILE A 109 -1.79 -11.96 -16.02
C ILE A 109 -1.04 -13.23 -16.42
N LEU A 110 -0.57 -14.02 -15.45
CA LEU A 110 0.17 -15.27 -15.72
C LEU A 110 -0.66 -16.31 -16.48
N LYS A 111 -1.98 -16.31 -16.31
CA LYS A 111 -2.90 -17.24 -16.98
C LYS A 111 -3.55 -16.67 -18.25
N GLY A 112 -3.17 -15.46 -18.68
CA GLY A 112 -3.73 -14.79 -19.86
C GLY A 112 -5.24 -14.52 -19.76
N ILE A 113 -5.78 -14.38 -18.55
CA ILE A 113 -7.20 -14.13 -18.34
C ILE A 113 -7.43 -12.61 -18.44
N PRO A 114 -8.37 -12.13 -19.29
CA PRO A 114 -8.63 -10.71 -19.42
C PRO A 114 -9.08 -10.14 -18.08
N PHE A 115 -8.23 -9.29 -17.51
CA PHE A 115 -8.44 -8.69 -16.20
C PHE A 115 -9.00 -7.26 -16.39
N LYS A 116 -10.29 -7.05 -16.08
CA LYS A 116 -10.91 -5.70 -16.20
C LYS A 116 -10.60 -4.88 -14.95
N THR A 117 -9.71 -3.90 -15.08
CA THR A 117 -9.46 -2.90 -14.03
C THR A 117 -10.47 -1.77 -14.10
N ASN A 118 -11.19 -1.50 -13.01
CA ASN A 118 -12.10 -0.36 -12.92
C ASN A 118 -11.34 0.92 -12.51
N PHE A 119 -11.75 2.09 -13.02
CA PHE A 119 -11.12 3.40 -12.76
C PHE A 119 -11.04 3.73 -11.26
N PHE A 120 -12.02 3.28 -10.48
CA PHE A 120 -12.06 3.40 -9.02
C PHE A 120 -10.83 2.81 -8.31
N ALA A 121 -10.16 1.82 -8.90
CA ALA A 121 -8.97 1.22 -8.31
C ALA A 121 -7.76 2.18 -8.31
N LYS A 122 -7.63 3.05 -9.33
CA LYS A 122 -6.54 4.05 -9.41
C LYS A 122 -6.74 5.22 -8.45
N ALA A 123 -7.98 5.73 -8.35
CA ALA A 123 -8.30 6.82 -7.43
C ALA A 123 -8.05 6.43 -5.96
N LYS A 124 -8.31 5.16 -5.63
CA LYS A 124 -8.12 4.60 -4.29
C LYS A 124 -6.65 4.62 -3.84
N THR A 125 -5.71 4.23 -4.71
CA THR A 125 -4.28 4.20 -4.35
C THR A 125 -3.72 5.60 -4.13
N THR A 126 -4.08 6.55 -4.99
CA THR A 126 -3.69 7.95 -4.82
C THR A 126 -4.24 8.52 -3.51
N GLY A 127 -5.51 8.27 -3.20
CA GLY A 127 -6.11 8.72 -1.94
C GLY A 127 -5.43 8.13 -0.70
N GLN A 128 -5.04 6.85 -0.75
CA GLN A 128 -4.35 6.19 0.36
C GLN A 128 -2.97 6.79 0.63
N VAL A 129 -2.19 7.03 -0.43
CA VAL A 129 -0.88 7.68 -0.31
C VAL A 129 -1.02 9.10 0.25
N ILE A 130 -2.01 9.87 -0.23
CA ILE A 130 -2.29 11.23 0.28
C ILE A 130 -2.58 11.21 1.78
N VAL A 131 -3.40 10.27 2.26
CA VAL A 131 -3.71 10.19 3.69
C VAL A 131 -2.51 9.75 4.51
N ILE A 132 -1.66 8.87 3.98
CA ILE A 132 -0.39 8.54 4.66
C ILE A 132 0.47 9.79 4.82
N TYR A 133 0.64 10.58 3.76
CA TYR A 133 1.39 11.85 3.84
C TYR A 133 0.75 12.82 4.84
N PHE A 134 -0.58 12.93 4.85
CA PHE A 134 -1.29 13.78 5.78
C PHE A 134 -1.08 13.36 7.24
N ILE A 135 -1.21 12.06 7.55
CA ILE A 135 -0.98 11.51 8.89
C ILE A 135 0.48 11.72 9.31
N PHE A 136 1.44 11.51 8.41
CA PHE A 136 2.86 11.68 8.72
C PHE A 136 3.22 13.16 8.97
N LEU A 137 2.76 14.07 8.11
CA LEU A 137 2.97 15.51 8.31
C LEU A 137 2.32 16.00 9.61
N PHE A 138 1.12 15.52 9.91
CA PHE A 138 0.46 15.80 11.19
C PHE A 138 1.28 15.29 12.37
N HIS A 139 1.81 14.06 12.30
CA HIS A 139 2.67 13.49 13.33
C HIS A 139 3.95 14.32 13.55
N LEU A 140 4.63 14.72 12.46
CA LEU A 140 5.81 15.59 12.52
C LEU A 140 5.50 16.97 13.11
N PHE A 141 4.34 17.54 12.78
CA PHE A 141 3.93 18.84 13.29
C PHE A 141 3.53 18.77 14.78
N ALA A 142 2.82 17.72 15.18
CA ALA A 142 2.43 17.47 16.56
C ALA A 142 3.64 17.23 17.48
N TRP A 143 4.75 16.71 16.94
CA TRP A 143 6.02 16.55 17.67
C TRP A 143 6.58 17.88 18.20
N ASN A 144 6.27 19.00 17.54
CA ASN A 144 6.97 20.28 17.73
C ASN A 144 6.24 21.30 18.60
N GLN A 145 5.14 20.92 19.24
CA GLN A 145 4.31 21.85 20.02
C GLN A 145 4.65 21.70 21.52
N PRO A 146 5.18 22.75 22.18
CA PRO A 146 5.21 22.78 23.64
C PRO A 146 3.78 22.72 24.17
N GLU A 147 3.52 21.86 25.15
CA GLU A 147 2.22 21.85 25.82
C GLU A 147 1.97 23.23 26.49
N PRO A 148 0.75 23.80 26.35
CA PRO A 148 -0.40 23.18 25.72
C PRO A 148 -0.42 23.37 24.20
N LEU A 149 -0.74 22.30 23.46
CA LEU A 149 -1.07 22.36 22.03
C LEU A 149 -2.11 23.49 21.79
N PRO A 150 -2.02 24.28 20.71
CA PRO A 150 -3.08 25.18 20.28
C PRO A 150 -4.44 24.46 20.26
N LEU A 151 -5.50 25.10 20.76
CA LEU A 151 -6.86 24.53 20.90
C LEU A 151 -7.36 23.83 19.62
N ILE A 152 -6.95 24.33 18.45
CA ILE A 152 -7.23 23.72 17.15
C ILE A 152 -6.59 22.33 17.08
N LEU A 153 -5.28 22.19 17.34
CA LEU A 153 -4.59 20.89 17.29
C LEU A 153 -5.09 19.91 18.35
N GLN A 154 -5.44 20.40 19.55
CA GLN A 154 -6.12 19.57 20.56
C GLN A 154 -7.46 19.06 20.03
N LYS A 155 -8.33 19.95 19.51
CA LYS A 155 -9.58 19.53 18.88
C LYS A 155 -9.37 18.60 17.67
N LEU A 156 -8.33 18.77 16.86
CA LEU A 156 -8.03 17.89 15.72
C LEU A 156 -7.54 16.49 16.19
N LYS A 157 -6.76 16.45 17.28
CA LYS A 157 -6.32 15.21 17.96
C LYS A 157 -7.51 14.51 18.63
N ASP A 158 -8.38 15.26 19.28
CA ASP A 158 -9.59 14.78 19.97
C ASP A 158 -10.68 14.33 18.99
N TRP A 159 -10.81 15.00 17.85
CA TRP A 159 -11.73 14.62 16.77
C TRP A 159 -11.26 13.38 16.00
N GLN A 160 -10.09 12.83 16.34
CA GLN A 160 -9.59 11.59 15.75
C GLN A 160 -9.60 11.67 14.21
N ILE A 161 -9.13 12.78 13.66
CA ILE A 161 -9.21 13.06 12.22
C ILE A 161 -8.52 11.96 11.38
N SER A 162 -7.44 11.39 11.91
CA SER A 162 -6.80 10.21 11.32
C SER A 162 -7.81 9.06 11.14
N LEU A 163 -8.72 8.84 12.09
CA LEU A 163 -9.77 7.82 11.99
C LEU A 163 -10.83 8.13 10.96
N VAL A 164 -11.24 9.40 10.82
CA VAL A 164 -12.24 9.77 9.82
C VAL A 164 -11.69 9.53 8.41
N PHE A 165 -10.47 10.01 8.15
CA PHE A 165 -9.81 9.79 6.85
C PHE A 165 -9.49 8.32 6.60
N MET A 166 -8.98 7.59 7.60
CA MET A 166 -8.73 6.16 7.50
C MET A 166 -10.03 5.36 7.34
N GLY A 167 -11.11 5.75 7.99
CA GLY A 167 -12.43 5.14 7.85
C GLY A 167 -12.98 5.31 6.45
N LEU A 168 -12.90 6.52 5.87
CA LEU A 168 -13.28 6.78 4.48
C LEU A 168 -12.46 5.93 3.50
N ILE A 169 -11.14 5.88 3.66
CA ILE A 169 -10.27 5.05 2.82
C ILE A 169 -10.57 3.57 2.99
N THR A 170 -10.81 3.10 4.22
CA THR A 170 -11.15 1.70 4.49
C THR A 170 -12.48 1.35 3.82
N GLY A 171 -13.48 2.23 3.88
CA GLY A 171 -14.75 2.07 3.17
C GLY A 171 -14.57 1.98 1.65
N ILE A 172 -13.89 2.97 1.05
CA ILE A 172 -13.54 2.97 -0.38
C ILE A 172 -12.75 1.70 -0.75
N THR A 173 -11.87 1.27 0.15
CA THR A 173 -11.04 0.08 -0.02
C THR A 173 -11.88 -1.17 -0.16
N VAL A 174 -12.78 -1.41 0.78
CA VAL A 174 -13.66 -2.57 0.79
C VAL A 174 -14.59 -2.54 -0.43
N ILE A 175 -15.24 -1.40 -0.70
CA ILE A 175 -16.13 -1.23 -1.86
C ILE A 175 -15.39 -1.53 -3.16
N SER A 176 -14.18 -1.00 -3.34
CA SER A 176 -13.37 -1.27 -4.54
C SER A 176 -13.05 -2.74 -4.70
N GLY A 177 -12.75 -3.45 -3.60
CA GLY A 177 -12.46 -4.88 -3.61
C GLY A 177 -13.67 -5.71 -3.99
N LEU A 178 -14.84 -5.39 -3.42
CA LEU A 178 -16.09 -6.07 -3.75
C LEU A 178 -16.47 -5.88 -5.23
N ILE A 179 -16.37 -4.65 -5.75
CA ILE A 179 -16.61 -4.36 -7.18
C ILE A 179 -15.66 -5.18 -8.06
N TYR A 180 -14.39 -5.26 -7.68
CA TYR A 180 -13.37 -5.98 -8.43
C TYR A 180 -13.66 -7.49 -8.52
N LEU A 181 -14.06 -8.10 -7.40
CA LEU A 181 -14.46 -9.50 -7.33
C LEU A 181 -15.74 -9.75 -8.16
N ALA A 182 -16.74 -8.88 -8.03
CA ALA A 182 -18.00 -8.98 -8.75
C ALA A 182 -17.85 -8.78 -10.28
N THR A 183 -16.87 -7.97 -10.71
CA THR A 183 -16.62 -7.68 -12.13
C THR A 183 -15.84 -8.81 -12.83
N ASN A 184 -15.17 -9.70 -12.09
CA ASN A 184 -14.34 -10.76 -12.65
C ASN A 184 -14.81 -12.20 -12.28
N PRO A 185 -16.07 -12.60 -12.53
CA PRO A 185 -16.55 -13.97 -12.27
C PRO A 185 -15.73 -15.10 -12.93
N PRO A 186 -15.24 -14.96 -14.19
CA PRO A 186 -14.47 -16.03 -14.85
C PRO A 186 -13.16 -16.35 -14.14
N LEU A 187 -12.52 -15.33 -13.56
CA LEU A 187 -11.27 -15.47 -12.81
C LEU A 187 -11.50 -16.30 -11.54
N LEU A 188 -12.54 -15.95 -10.78
CA LEU A 188 -12.89 -16.63 -9.53
C LEU A 188 -13.21 -18.11 -9.74
N ARG A 189 -13.95 -18.43 -10.81
CA ARG A 189 -14.28 -19.82 -11.16
C ARG A 189 -13.03 -20.65 -11.49
N ARG A 190 -12.07 -20.08 -12.23
CA ARG A 190 -10.80 -20.77 -12.54
C ARG A 190 -9.94 -20.99 -11.30
N ILE A 191 -9.79 -19.98 -10.44
CA ILE A 191 -9.06 -20.12 -9.18
C ILE A 191 -9.68 -21.20 -8.30
N ALA A 192 -11.01 -21.22 -8.17
CA ALA A 192 -11.70 -22.26 -7.42
C ALA A 192 -11.45 -23.66 -8.02
N ALA A 193 -11.42 -23.79 -9.34
CA ALA A 193 -11.11 -25.05 -10.01
C ALA A 193 -9.65 -25.49 -9.80
N ASP A 194 -8.70 -24.56 -9.83
CA ASP A 194 -7.27 -24.86 -9.64
C ASP A 194 -6.95 -25.22 -8.19
N ILE A 195 -7.55 -24.51 -7.21
CA ILE A 195 -7.45 -24.86 -5.79
C ILE A 195 -8.00 -26.27 -5.55
N ARG A 196 -9.18 -26.60 -6.12
CA ARG A 196 -9.75 -27.96 -6.02
C ARG A 196 -8.82 -29.02 -6.60
N ARG A 197 -8.16 -28.75 -7.74
CA ARG A 197 -7.19 -29.68 -8.34
C ARG A 197 -5.97 -29.91 -7.46
N VAL A 198 -5.40 -28.85 -6.88
CA VAL A 198 -4.25 -28.95 -5.98
C VAL A 198 -4.63 -29.71 -4.71
N MET A 199 -5.76 -29.37 -4.07
CA MET A 199 -6.20 -30.12 -2.88
C MET A 199 -6.49 -31.59 -3.19
N ALA A 200 -7.09 -31.90 -4.34
CA ALA A 200 -7.31 -33.28 -4.76
C ALA A 200 -5.99 -34.05 -4.95
N THR A 201 -4.95 -33.38 -5.43
CA THR A 201 -3.61 -33.98 -5.60
C THR A 201 -2.91 -34.22 -4.25
N ILE A 202 -3.06 -33.29 -3.30
CA ILE A 202 -2.49 -33.42 -1.95
C ILE A 202 -3.21 -34.50 -1.14
N LEU A 203 -4.54 -34.62 -1.29
CA LEU A 203 -5.33 -35.64 -0.59
C LEU A 203 -5.18 -37.05 -1.18
N SER A 204 -4.59 -37.17 -2.37
CA SER A 204 -4.29 -38.46 -3.03
C SER A 204 -2.88 -39.00 -2.75
N VAL A 205 -2.08 -38.28 -1.96
CA VAL A 205 -0.72 -38.67 -1.50
C VAL A 205 -0.80 -39.03 -0.02
#